data_AF-A0A0G3XNV3-F1
#
_entry.id   AF-A0A0G3XNV3-F1
#
_cell.length_a   1.000
_cell.length_b   1.000
_cell.length_c   1.000
_cell.angle_alpha   90.00
_cell.angle_beta   90.00
_cell.angle_gamma   90.00
#
_symmetry.space_group_name_H-M   'P 1'
#
loop_
_entity.id
_entity.type
_entity.pdbx_description
1 polymer ?
#
loop_
_entity_poly.entity_id
_entity_poly.type
_entity_poly.pdbx_seq_one_letter_code
_entity_poly.pdbx_strand_id
1 'polypeptide(L)' 'MANDPPMPSALQVAEAVAKVLGTKLADLSAERIDLDREEAALCLGLAEGVIESLKAEGDHAESA' A
#
# COMPACT_ATOMS: atom_id res chain seq x y z
N MET A 1 15.22 25.82 5.87
CA MET A 1 14.96 24.89 4.75
C MET A 1 14.26 23.68 5.36
N ALA A 2 12.98 23.47 5.04
CA ALA A 2 12.27 22.27 5.46
C ALA A 2 12.85 21.10 4.66
N ASN A 3 13.59 20.23 5.33
CA ASN A 3 14.04 18.97 4.78
C ASN A 3 12.84 18.04 4.84
N ASP A 4 11.99 18.10 3.79
CA ASP A 4 10.89 17.15 3.62
C ASP A 4 11.51 15.74 3.70
N PRO A 5 11.03 14.87 4.61
CA PRO A 5 11.52 13.52 4.68
C PRO A 5 11.32 12.86 3.30
N PRO A 6 12.31 12.11 2.78
CA PRO A 6 12.17 11.45 1.49
C PRO A 6 10.92 10.58 1.53
N MET A 7 9.99 10.85 0.61
CA MET A 7 8.73 10.11 0.52
C MET A 7 9.09 8.61 0.30
N PRO A 8 8.55 7.68 1.12
CA PRO A 8 8.85 6.27 0.97
C PRO A 8 8.40 5.77 -0.40
N SER A 9 9.19 4.91 -1.03
CA SER A 9 8.82 4.32 -2.32
C SER A 9 7.57 3.44 -2.19
N ALA A 10 6.80 3.31 -3.27
CA ALA A 10 5.62 2.45 -3.31
C ALA A 10 5.91 1.01 -2.83
N LEU A 11 7.11 0.50 -3.12
CA LEU A 11 7.58 -0.80 -2.62
C LEU A 11 7.72 -0.83 -1.09
N GLN A 12 8.34 0.18 -0.49
CA GLN A 12 8.49 0.27 0.97
C GLN A 12 7.13 0.39 1.67
N VAL A 13 6.19 1.12 1.08
CA VAL A 13 4.81 1.21 1.58
C VAL A 13 4.10 -0.14 1.45
N ALA A 14 4.29 -0.85 0.33
CA ALA A 14 3.74 -2.19 0.12
C ALA A 14 4.21 -3.21 1.16
N GLU A 15 5.52 -3.25 1.41
CA GLU A 15 6.13 -4.13 2.41
C GLU A 15 5.64 -3.81 3.83
N ALA A 16 5.52 -2.52 4.17
CA ALA A 16 5.00 -2.10 5.47
C ALA A 16 3.54 -2.52 5.68
N VAL A 17 2.68 -2.28 4.68
CA VAL A 17 1.27 -2.68 4.72
C VAL A 17 1.11 -4.20 4.79
N ALA A 18 1.87 -4.96 3.99
CA ALA A 18 1.85 -6.42 4.02
C ALA A 18 2.24 -6.97 5.40
N LYS A 19 3.23 -6.36 6.07
CA LYS A 19 3.65 -6.74 7.42
C LYS A 19 2.57 -6.44 8.47
N VAL A 20 1.93 -5.27 8.39
CA VAL A 20 0.84 -4.89 9.31
C VAL A 20 -0.36 -5.82 9.14
N LEU A 21 -0.83 -6.00 7.90
CA LEU A 21 -1.96 -6.88 7.60
C LEU A 21 -1.65 -8.35 7.95
N GLY A 22 -0.45 -8.84 7.64
CA GLY A 22 -0.03 -10.19 7.99
C GLY A 22 -0.02 -10.43 9.51
N THR A 23 0.37 -9.44 10.29
CA THR A 23 0.33 -9.51 11.76
C THR A 23 -1.11 -9.53 12.28
N LYS A 24 -1.98 -8.68 11.72
CA LYS A 24 -3.40 -8.65 12.13
C LYS A 24 -4.15 -9.93 11.73
N LEU A 25 -3.87 -10.50 10.56
CA LEU A 25 -4.45 -11.77 10.09
C LEU A 25 -3.95 -12.99 10.87
N ALA A 26 -2.79 -12.90 11.51
CA ALA A 26 -2.28 -13.97 12.37
C ALA A 26 -3.08 -14.11 13.68
N ASP A 27 -3.87 -13.10 14.06
CA ASP A 27 -4.84 -13.23 15.15
C ASP A 27 -6.09 -13.98 14.68
N LEU A 28 -6.03 -15.30 14.80
CA LEU A 28 -7.12 -16.21 14.43
C LEU A 28 -8.34 -16.12 15.37
N SER A 29 -8.25 -15.37 16.48
CA SER A 29 -9.35 -15.20 17.42
C SER A 29 -10.23 -13.98 17.08
N ALA A 30 -9.73 -13.09 16.23
CA ALA A 30 -10.47 -11.91 15.78
C ALA A 30 -11.36 -12.25 14.56
N GLU A 31 -12.67 -12.04 14.70
CA GLU A 31 -13.62 -12.21 13.59
C GLU A 31 -13.54 -11.05 12.57
N ARG A 32 -13.04 -9.89 13.00
CA ARG A 32 -12.91 -8.67 12.19
C ARG A 32 -11.56 -8.00 12.43
N ILE A 33 -10.98 -7.44 11.37
CA ILE A 33 -9.77 -6.64 11.43
C ILE A 33 -10.15 -5.17 11.27
N ASP A 34 -9.99 -4.40 12.34
CA ASP A 34 -10.14 -2.96 12.31
C ASP A 34 -8.78 -2.28 12.04
N LEU A 35 -8.82 -1.26 11.20
CA LEU A 35 -7.68 -0.41 10.87
C LEU A 35 -7.88 0.96 11.51
N ASP A 36 -6.81 1.52 12.08
CA ASP A 36 -6.81 2.92 12.44
C ASP A 36 -6.68 3.81 11.19
N ARG A 37 -6.84 5.13 11.37
CA ARG A 37 -6.84 6.08 10.25
C ARG A 37 -5.54 6.08 9.46
N GLU A 38 -4.40 5.92 10.14
CA GLU A 38 -3.08 5.91 9.52
C GLU A 38 -2.88 4.62 8.73
N GLU A 39 -3.26 3.47 9.32
CA GLU A 39 -3.24 2.16 8.65
C GLU A 39 -4.15 2.13 7.40
N ALA A 40 -5.36 2.70 7.50
CA ALA A 40 -6.29 2.78 6.38
C ALA A 40 -5.78 3.67 5.25
N ALA A 41 -5.16 4.82 5.59
CA ALA A 41 -4.55 5.71 4.59
C ALA A 41 -3.39 5.03 3.85
N LEU A 42 -2.56 4.26 4.58
CA LEU A 42 -1.47 3.48 3.98
C LEU A 42 -1.99 2.38 3.04
N CYS A 43 -3.02 1.64 3.46
CA CYS A 43 -3.63 0.61 2.61
C CYS A 43 -4.25 1.20 1.33
N LEU A 44 -4.91 2.35 1.44
CA LEU A 44 -5.49 3.04 0.31
C LEU A 44 -4.42 3.53 -0.66
N GLY A 45 -3.39 4.24 -0.17
CA GLY A 45 -2.32 4.76 -1.01
C GLY A 45 -1.55 3.65 -1.73
N LEU A 46 -1.38 2.48 -1.10
CA LEU A 46 -0.80 1.31 -1.76
C LEU A 46 -1.70 0.79 -2.90
N ALA A 47 -2.99 0.63 -2.65
CA ALA A 47 -3.93 0.15 -3.65
C ALA A 47 -3.98 1.09 -4.86
N GLU A 48 -4.00 2.41 -4.62
CA GLU A 48 -3.93 3.43 -5.66
C GLU A 48 -2.62 3.33 -6.45
N GLY A 49 -1.48 3.23 -5.78
CA GLY A 49 -0.18 3.09 -6.45
C GLY A 49 -0.05 1.82 -7.30
N VAL A 50 -0.62 0.69 -6.86
CA VAL A 50 -0.67 -0.54 -7.66
C VAL A 50 -1.59 -0.37 -8.88
N ILE A 51 -2.75 0.27 -8.72
CA ILE A 51 -3.67 0.58 -9.82
C ILE A 51 -2.97 1.46 -10.86
N GLU A 52 -2.23 2.48 -10.42
CA GLU A 52 -1.47 3.37 -11.30
C GLU A 52 -0.37 2.61 -12.07
N SER A 53 0.42 1.77 -11.40
CA SER A 53 1.42 0.92 -12.06
C SER A 53 0.79 -0.01 -13.10
N LEU A 54 -0.29 -0.72 -12.75
CA LEU A 54 -0.97 -1.64 -13.67
C LEU A 54 -1.58 -0.91 -14.87
N LYS A 55 -2.09 0.32 -14.67
CA LYS A 55 -2.57 1.17 -15.78
C LYS A 55 -1.42 1.60 -16.68
N ALA A 56 -0.28 1.99 -16.12
CA ALA A 56 0.91 2.33 -16.91
C ALA A 56 1.42 1.14 -17.73
N GLU A 57 1.41 -0.08 -17.15
CA GLU A 57 1.77 -1.30 -17.87
C GLU A 57 0.76 -1.67 -18.97
N GLY A 58 -0.54 -1.43 -18.75
CA GLY A 58 -1.59 -1.63 -19.75
C GLY A 58 -1.53 -0.64 -20.92
N ASP A 59 -1.12 0.60 -20.66
CA ASP A 59 -0.98 1.66 -21.70
C ASP A 59 0.21 1.39 -22.62
N HIS A 60 1.29 0.79 -22.11
CA HIS A 60 2.44 0.37 -22.91
C HIS A 60 2.17 -0.85 -23.82
N ALA A 61 1.10 -1.61 -23.60
CA ALA A 61 0.76 -2.78 -24.41
C ALA A 61 -0.06 -2.43 -25.68
N GLU A 62 -0.61 -1.21 -25.78
CA GLU A 62 -1.41 -0.78 -26.95
C GLU A 62 -0.58 -0.03 -28.03
N SER A 63 0.72 0.17 -27.78
CA SER A 63 1.66 0.80 -28.72
C SER A 63 2.71 -0.15 -29.34
N ALA A 64 2.49 -1.47 -29.28
CA ALA A 64 3.39 -2.49 -29.85
C ALA A 64 2.74 -3.25 -31.03
#